data_AF-A0A8J7ZDY6-F1
#
_entry.id   AF-A0A8J7ZDY6-F1
#
_cell.length_a   1.000
_cell.length_b   1.000
_cell.length_c   1.000
_cell.angle_alpha   90.00
_cell.angle_beta   90.00
_cell.angle_gamma   90.00
#
_symmetry.space_group_name_H-M   'P 1'
#
loop_
_entity.id
_entity.type
_entity.pdbx_description
1 polymer ?
#
loop_
_entity_poly.entity_id
_entity_poly.type
_entity_poly.pdbx_seq_one_letter_code
_entity_poly.pdbx_strand_id
1 'polypeptide(L)' 'MVLGEARELSFAHPNTEFYLPSYPRTYSSAGIHNGEPTGEVVCVACWESHMNVDEIEHESTCPQRHVHSRYYRSQQ' A
#
# COMPACT_ATOMS: atom_id res chain seq x y z
N MET A 1 9.52 -9.68 -30.22
CA MET A 1 10.18 -9.33 -28.95
C MET A 1 9.78 -7.89 -28.66
N VAL A 2 8.79 -7.66 -27.80
CA VAL A 2 8.37 -6.30 -27.44
C VAL A 2 9.21 -5.89 -26.24
N LEU A 3 10.08 -4.90 -26.47
CA LEU A 3 10.93 -4.29 -25.47
C LEU A 3 10.05 -3.74 -24.34
N GLY A 4 10.36 -4.15 -23.11
CA GLY A 4 9.60 -3.81 -21.92
C GLY A 4 9.47 -2.31 -21.74
N GLU A 5 8.26 -1.80 -21.97
CA GLU A 5 7.84 -0.52 -21.43
C GLU A 5 7.96 -0.65 -19.90
N ALA A 6 8.80 0.18 -19.29
CA ALA A 6 8.83 0.32 -17.84
C ALA A 6 7.46 0.86 -17.42
N ARG A 7 6.50 -0.06 -17.21
CA ARG A 7 5.11 0.27 -16.86
C ARG A 7 5.17 1.09 -15.59
N GLU A 8 4.77 2.34 -15.71
CA GLU A 8 4.51 3.26 -14.64
C GLU A 8 3.50 2.64 -13.67
N LEU A 9 4.01 1.96 -12.64
CA LEU A 9 3.17 1.46 -11.57
C LEU A 9 2.83 2.66 -10.68
N SER A 10 1.74 3.35 -10.98
CA SER A 10 1.14 4.30 -10.04
C SER A 10 0.33 3.53 -9.00
N PHE A 11 -0.02 4.17 -7.87
CA PHE A 11 -1.00 3.61 -6.93
C PHE A 11 -2.33 3.23 -7.60
N ALA A 12 -2.70 3.92 -8.68
CA ALA A 12 -3.89 3.63 -9.46
C ALA A 12 -3.69 2.53 -10.53
N HIS A 13 -2.49 1.94 -10.63
CA HIS A 13 -2.25 0.89 -11.62
C HIS A 13 -2.96 -0.41 -11.17
N PRO A 14 -3.67 -1.11 -12.07
CA PRO A 14 -4.50 -2.28 -11.70
C PRO A 14 -3.71 -3.48 -11.17
N ASN A 15 -2.38 -3.51 -11.39
CA ASN A 15 -1.49 -4.53 -10.82
C ASN A 15 -0.87 -4.12 -9.48
N THR A 16 -1.31 -3.01 -8.90
CA THR A 16 -0.85 -2.53 -7.61
C THR A 16 -1.90 -2.87 -6.57
N GLU A 17 -1.53 -3.67 -5.57
CA GLU A 17 -2.44 -4.07 -4.50
C GLU A 17 -1.85 -3.72 -3.12
N PHE A 18 -2.70 -3.21 -2.23
CA PHE A 18 -2.37 -2.92 -0.84
C PHE A 18 -3.46 -3.45 0.08
N TYR A 19 -3.03 -3.90 1.25
CA TYR A 19 -3.91 -4.25 2.34
C TYR A 19 -3.97 -3.10 3.35
N LEU A 20 -5.18 -2.75 3.78
CA LEU A 20 -5.43 -1.71 4.78
C LEU A 20 -5.93 -2.38 6.06
N PRO A 21 -5.05 -2.66 7.04
CA PRO A 21 -5.46 -3.28 8.28
C PRO A 21 -6.41 -2.38 9.07
N SER A 22 -7.42 -3.01 9.64
CA SER A 22 -8.39 -2.40 10.55
C SER A 22 -8.25 -3.02 11.93
N TYR A 23 -8.52 -2.23 12.97
CA TYR A 23 -8.66 -2.76 14.32
C TYR A 23 -9.72 -3.87 14.36
N PRO A 24 -9.58 -4.87 15.23
CA PRO A 24 -10.60 -5.90 15.35
C PRO A 24 -11.92 -5.26 15.78
N ARG A 25 -13.02 -5.76 15.23
CA ARG A 25 -14.36 -5.35 15.66
C ARG A 25 -14.56 -5.81 17.09
N THR A 26 -14.62 -4.88 18.04
CA THR A 26 -14.85 -5.20 19.45
C THR A 26 -16.31 -4.98 19.83
N TYR A 27 -16.89 -5.99 20.47
CA TYR A 27 -18.21 -5.91 21.09
C TYR A 27 -18.02 -5.55 22.56
N SER A 28 -18.51 -4.38 22.99
CA SER A 28 -18.49 -3.97 24.38
C SER A 28 -19.91 -3.69 24.87
N SER A 29 -20.12 -3.62 26.19
CA SER A 29 -21.41 -3.21 26.77
C SER A 29 -21.81 -1.77 26.41
N ALA A 30 -20.89 -0.97 25.85
CA ALA A 30 -21.12 0.38 25.38
C ALA A 30 -21.50 0.45 23.88
N GLY A 31 -21.43 -0.66 23.13
CA GLY A 31 -21.78 -0.72 21.71
C GLY A 31 -20.79 -1.53 20.86
N ILE A 32 -21.03 -1.52 19.55
CA ILE A 32 -20.14 -2.16 18.56
C ILE A 32 -19.14 -1.13 18.08
N HIS A 33 -17.86 -1.36 18.33
CA HIS A 33 -16.79 -0.60 17.70
C HIS A 33 -16.45 -1.26 16.37
N ASN A 34 -16.82 -0.61 15.27
CA ASN A 34 -16.54 -1.09 13.94
C ASN A 34 -15.06 -0.84 13.64
N GLY A 35 -14.30 -1.93 13.56
CA GLY A 35 -12.87 -1.95 13.31
C GLY A 35 -12.35 -0.78 12.49
N GLU A 36 -11.86 0.25 13.19
CA GLU A 36 -11.40 1.48 12.57
C GLU A 36 -10.15 1.18 11.73
N PRO A 37 -9.94 1.86 10.60
CA PRO A 37 -8.69 1.72 9.87
C PRO A 37 -7.53 2.15 10.78
N THR A 38 -6.46 1.36 10.78
CA THR A 38 -5.27 1.66 11.59
C THR A 38 -4.48 2.86 11.04
N GLY A 39 -4.69 3.19 9.76
CA GLY A 39 -3.89 4.17 9.03
C GLY A 39 -2.62 3.57 8.41
N GLU A 40 -2.31 2.30 8.69
CA GLU A 40 -1.22 1.58 8.08
C GLU A 40 -1.61 1.09 6.67
N VAL A 41 -0.64 1.07 5.77
CA VAL A 41 -0.75 0.53 4.42
C VAL A 41 0.29 -0.57 4.27
N VAL A 42 -0.16 -1.76 3.89
CA VAL A 42 0.68 -2.95 3.76
C VAL A 42 0.79 -3.36 2.30
N CYS A 43 2.01 -3.54 1.80
CA CYS A 43 2.23 -4.11 0.47
C CYS A 43 1.96 -5.61 0.48
N VAL A 44 1.03 -6.11 -0.35
CA VAL A 44 0.72 -7.55 -0.37
C VAL A 44 1.80 -8.40 -1.05
N ALA A 45 2.72 -7.77 -1.78
CA ALA A 45 3.79 -8.47 -2.50
C ALA A 45 5.02 -8.76 -1.63
N CYS A 46 5.36 -7.87 -0.69
CA CYS A 46 6.52 -8.03 0.20
C CYS A 46 6.18 -7.94 1.69
N TRP A 47 4.93 -7.66 2.05
CA TRP A 47 4.41 -7.56 3.42
C TRP A 47 4.99 -6.43 4.29
N GLU A 48 5.84 -5.58 3.72
CA GLU A 48 6.30 -4.35 4.36
C GLU A 48 5.16 -3.33 4.45
N SER A 49 5.19 -2.53 5.52
CA SER A 49 4.12 -1.59 5.86
C SER A 49 4.64 -0.22 6.29
N HIS A 50 3.84 0.81 6.05
CA HIS A 50 4.09 2.15 6.55
C HIS A 50 2.77 2.95 6.64
N MET A 51 2.76 4.08 7.34
CA MET A 51 1.58 4.97 7.39
C MET A 51 1.33 5.76 6.10
N ASN A 52 2.29 5.73 5.19
CA ASN A 52 2.21 6.37 3.89
C ASN A 52 2.79 5.42 2.86
N VAL A 53 2.01 5.21 1.82
CA VAL A 53 2.31 4.23 0.78
C VAL A 53 3.58 4.58 -0.01
N ASP A 54 3.91 5.87 -0.14
CA ASP A 54 5.16 6.34 -0.78
C ASP A 54 6.41 6.10 0.07
N GLU A 55 6.22 5.80 1.36
CA GLU A 55 7.30 5.62 2.35
C GLU A 55 7.47 4.14 2.76
N ILE A 56 6.78 3.21 2.10
CA ILE A 56 6.97 1.78 2.35
C ILE A 56 8.38 1.38 1.91
N GLU A 57 9.19 0.92 2.87
CA GLU A 57 10.53 0.41 2.63
C GLU A 57 10.47 -1.01 2.03
N HIS A 58 10.21 -1.08 0.73
CA HIS A 58 10.05 -2.35 0.04
C HIS A 58 11.34 -3.21 0.04
N GLU A 59 11.13 -4.53 0.11
CA GLU A 59 12.18 -5.50 -0.21
C GLU A 59 12.71 -5.31 -1.64
N SER A 60 14.01 -5.54 -1.84
CA SER A 60 14.74 -5.26 -3.08
C SER A 60 14.15 -5.91 -4.33
N THR A 61 13.53 -7.09 -4.19
CA THR A 61 12.91 -7.85 -5.28
C THR A 61 11.40 -7.64 -5.40
N CYS A 62 10.82 -6.73 -4.59
CA CYS A 62 9.39 -6.47 -4.60
C CYS A 62 8.94 -5.87 -5.96
N PRO A 63 7.92 -6.45 -6.61
CA PRO A 63 7.41 -5.92 -7.88
C PRO A 63 6.76 -4.54 -7.75
N GLN A 64 6.34 -4.17 -6.53
CA GLN A 64 5.71 -2.89 -6.21
C GLN A 64 6.68 -1.83 -5.65
N ARG A 65 7.99 -2.13 -5.57
CA ARG A 65 9.04 -1.25 -5.01
C ARG A 65 9.09 0.16 -5.59
N HIS A 66 8.63 0.34 -6.83
CA HIS A 66 8.66 1.62 -7.54
C HIS A 66 7.27 2.27 -7.66
N VAL A 67 6.29 1.76 -6.91
CA VAL A 67 4.95 2.33 -6.91
C VAL A 67 4.96 3.61 -6.10
N HIS A 68 4.85 4.75 -6.79
CA HIS A 68 4.76 6.05 -6.17
C HIS A 68 3.57 6.86 -6.69
N SER A 69 3.13 7.83 -5.89
CA SER A 69 2.13 8.81 -6.32
C SER A 69 2.77 9.73 -7.36
N ARG A 70 1.94 10.26 -8.28
CA ARG A 70 2.44 11.24 -9.26
C ARG A 70 3.05 12.46 -8.57
N TYR A 71 2.50 12.83 -7.41
CA TYR A 71 2.98 13.93 -6.59
C TYR A 71 4.38 13.63 -6.00
N TYR A 72 4.57 12.47 -5.36
CA TYR A 72 5.86 12.08 -4.80
C TYR A 72 6.95 11.98 -5.88
N ARG A 73 6.60 11.45 -7.06
CA ARG A 73 7.51 11.39 -8.21
C ARG A 73 7.95 12.76 -8.71
N SER A 74 7.11 13.79 -8.60
CA SER A 74 7.47 15.15 -9.04
C SER A 74 8.46 15.88 -8.11
N GLN A 75 8.74 15.31 -6.94
CA GLN A 75 9.64 15.89 -5.93
C GLN A 75 11.02 15.21 -5.86
N GLN A 76 11.30 14.23 -6.75
CA GLN A 76 12.60 13.54 -6.86
C GLN A 76 13.49 14.16 -7.94
#